data_AF-A0A9D4IYP1-F1
#
_entry.id   AF-A0A9D4IYP1-F1
#
_cell.length_a   1.000
_cell.length_b   1.000
_cell.length_c   1.000
_cell.angle_alpha   90.00
_cell.angle_beta   90.00
_cell.angle_gamma   90.00
#
_symmetry.space_group_name_H-M   'P 1'
#
loop_
_entity.id
_entity.type
_entity.pdbx_description
1 polymer ?
#
loop_
_entity_poly.entity_id
_entity_poly.type
_entity_poly.pdbx_seq_one_letter_code
_entity_poly.pdbx_strand_id
1 'polypeptide(L)'
;MCQNFVRDNPSSKITKFNVAALASNAYVKALSNSNLKVSFQKAGIYPLDRTAVPVDNFKPSEPYVGLDPTPVSAAEQSDVDSYFKAAESVIDKKKEYNKTAINKTLSSVVSGQEITRSYICQ
;
A
#
# COMPACT_ATOMS: atom_id res chain seq x y z
N MET A 1 -28.84 -19.85 -9.53
CA MET A 1 -29.98 -18.90 -9.60
C MET A 1 -30.53 -18.76 -11.02
N CYS A 2 -29.70 -18.47 -12.02
CA CYS A 2 -30.16 -18.31 -13.40
C CYS A 2 -30.80 -19.59 -13.99
N GLN A 3 -30.27 -20.77 -13.67
CA GLN A 3 -30.82 -22.05 -14.13
C GLN A 3 -32.24 -22.30 -13.58
N ASN A 4 -32.50 -21.96 -12.31
CA ASN A 4 -33.85 -22.08 -11.73
C ASN A 4 -34.80 -21.06 -12.36
N PHE A 5 -34.36 -19.81 -12.58
CA PHE A 5 -35.18 -18.80 -13.22
C PHE A 5 -35.60 -19.19 -14.64
N VAL A 6 -34.69 -19.77 -15.43
CA VAL A 6 -34.98 -20.29 -16.79
C VAL A 6 -35.91 -21.50 -16.74
N ARG A 7 -35.74 -22.39 -15.74
CA ARG A 7 -36.62 -23.55 -15.55
C ARG A 7 -38.03 -23.13 -15.17
N ASP A 8 -38.17 -22.12 -14.31
CA ASP A 8 -39.46 -21.65 -13.79
C ASP A 8 -40.13 -20.66 -14.78
N ASN A 9 -39.37 -20.11 -15.74
CA ASN A 9 -39.84 -19.19 -16.77
C ASN A 9 -39.34 -19.63 -18.17
N PRO A 10 -39.77 -20.80 -18.68
CA PRO A 10 -39.24 -21.39 -19.91
C PRO A 10 -39.50 -20.54 -21.16
N SER A 11 -40.54 -19.70 -21.14
CA SER A 11 -40.92 -18.82 -22.25
C SER A 11 -40.27 -17.42 -22.20
N SER A 12 -39.59 -17.08 -21.11
CA SER A 12 -39.02 -15.74 -20.91
C SER A 12 -37.65 -15.63 -21.58
N LYS A 13 -37.56 -14.82 -22.64
CA LYS A 13 -36.28 -14.49 -23.28
C LYS A 13 -35.46 -13.56 -22.38
N ILE A 14 -34.35 -14.07 -21.85
CA ILE A 14 -33.35 -13.24 -21.17
C ILE A 14 -32.59 -12.46 -22.24
N THR A 15 -32.79 -11.15 -22.28
CA THR A 15 -32.06 -10.24 -23.17
C THR A 15 -30.91 -9.58 -22.43
N LYS A 16 -29.89 -9.10 -23.15
CA LYS A 16 -28.75 -8.35 -22.56
C LYS A 16 -29.17 -7.16 -21.69
N PHE A 17 -30.35 -6.61 -21.94
CA PHE A 17 -30.92 -5.49 -21.19
C PHE A 17 -31.55 -5.92 -19.86
N ASN A 18 -32.07 -7.15 -19.77
CA ASN A 18 -32.72 -7.67 -18.58
C ASN A 18 -31.74 -8.32 -17.59
N VAL A 19 -30.53 -8.65 -18.04
CA VAL A 19 -29.50 -9.30 -17.19
C VAL A 19 -29.16 -8.44 -15.98
N ALA A 20 -29.01 -7.11 -16.16
CA ALA A 20 -28.68 -6.21 -15.06
C ALA A 20 -29.75 -6.21 -13.96
N ALA A 21 -31.03 -6.19 -14.34
CA ALA A 21 -32.16 -6.25 -13.40
C ALA A 21 -32.29 -7.62 -12.71
N LEU A 22 -32.02 -8.71 -13.43
CA LEU A 22 -31.98 -10.06 -12.85
C LEU A 22 -30.83 -10.20 -11.85
N ALA A 23 -29.65 -9.69 -12.20
CA ALA A 23 -28.47 -9.72 -11.34
C ALA A 23 -28.65 -8.84 -10.10
N SER A 24 -29.21 -7.64 -10.23
CA SER A 24 -29.48 -6.76 -9.08
C SER A 24 -30.48 -7.39 -8.11
N ASN A 25 -31.56 -7.99 -8.61
CA ASN A 25 -32.53 -8.69 -7.77
C ASN A 25 -31.93 -9.91 -7.06
N ALA A 26 -31.10 -10.68 -7.77
CA ALA A 26 -30.36 -11.80 -7.20
C ALA A 26 -29.41 -11.33 -6.09
N TYR A 27 -28.70 -10.23 -6.33
CA TYR A 27 -27.76 -9.64 -5.39
C TYR A 27 -28.46 -9.14 -4.12
N VAL A 28 -29.55 -8.38 -4.26
CA VAL A 28 -30.35 -7.90 -3.12
C VAL A 28 -30.89 -9.08 -2.30
N LYS A 29 -31.34 -10.16 -2.96
CA LYS A 29 -31.81 -11.37 -2.29
C LYS A 29 -30.68 -12.11 -1.59
N ALA A 30 -29.49 -12.17 -2.19
CA ALA A 30 -28.31 -12.78 -1.57
C ALA A 30 -27.84 -12.01 -0.33
N LEU A 31 -27.91 -10.69 -0.36
CA LEU A 31 -27.57 -9.80 0.76
C LEU A 31 -28.73 -9.56 1.74
N SER A 32 -29.80 -10.35 1.69
CA SER A 32 -30.85 -10.24 2.69
C SER A 32 -30.31 -10.55 4.09
N ASN A 33 -30.88 -9.91 5.12
CA ASN A 33 -30.43 -10.06 6.51
C ASN A 33 -30.44 -11.54 6.95
N SER A 34 -31.46 -12.31 6.53
CA SER A 34 -31.53 -13.74 6.82
C SER A 34 -30.39 -14.54 6.19
N ASN A 35 -30.03 -14.26 4.94
CA ASN A 35 -28.95 -14.95 4.24
C ASN A 35 -27.57 -14.58 4.80
N LEU A 36 -27.36 -13.30 5.13
CA LEU A 36 -26.14 -12.82 5.78
C LEU A 36 -25.96 -13.42 7.17
N LYS A 37 -27.02 -13.51 7.96
CA LYS A 37 -26.97 -14.15 9.28
C LYS A 37 -26.55 -15.61 9.17
N VAL A 38 -27.14 -16.37 8.24
CA VAL A 38 -26.79 -17.79 8.03
C VAL A 38 -25.37 -17.95 7.49
N SER A 39 -24.91 -17.07 6.59
CA SER A 39 -23.53 -17.14 6.09
C SER A 39 -22.52 -16.83 7.18
N PHE A 40 -22.77 -15.81 8.01
CA PHE A 40 -21.93 -15.53 9.17
C PHE A 40 -21.96 -16.63 10.23
N GLN A 41 -23.11 -17.29 10.42
CA GLN A 41 -23.20 -18.47 11.28
C GLN A 41 -22.33 -19.62 10.78
N LYS A 42 -22.41 -19.93 9.49
CA LYS A 42 -21.58 -20.99 8.89
C LYS A 42 -20.10 -20.66 8.91
N ALA A 43 -19.74 -19.39 8.80
CA ALA A 43 -18.35 -18.93 8.90
C ALA A 43 -17.84 -18.87 10.35
N GLY A 44 -18.69 -19.11 11.36
CA GLY A 44 -18.33 -18.98 12.77
C GLY A 44 -18.18 -17.54 13.26
N ILE A 45 -18.61 -16.56 12.46
CA ILE A 45 -18.57 -15.13 12.80
C ILE A 45 -19.82 -14.72 13.61
N TYR A 46 -20.93 -15.46 13.48
CA TYR A 46 -22.20 -15.18 14.16
C TYR A 46 -22.74 -16.41 14.94
N PRO A 47 -23.34 -16.23 16.12
CA PRO A 47 -23.41 -14.98 16.87
C PRO A 47 -22.01 -14.55 17.29
N LEU A 48 -21.77 -13.23 17.28
CA LEU A 48 -20.51 -12.67 17.71
C LEU A 48 -20.41 -12.88 19.23
N ASP A 49 -19.78 -13.97 19.64
CA ASP A 49 -19.46 -14.19 21.04
C ASP A 49 -18.35 -13.23 21.43
N ARG A 50 -18.73 -12.19 22.18
CA ARG A 50 -17.79 -11.17 22.67
C ARG A 50 -16.79 -11.73 23.69
N THR A 51 -17.00 -12.95 24.17
CA THR A 51 -16.09 -13.66 25.06
C THR A 51 -15.19 -14.66 24.33
N ALA A 52 -15.39 -14.86 23.02
CA ALA A 52 -14.57 -15.79 22.22
C ALA A 52 -13.09 -15.40 22.14
N VAL A 53 -12.79 -14.10 22.30
CA VAL A 53 -11.42 -13.60 22.37
C VAL A 53 -11.20 -12.98 23.76
N PRO A 54 -10.26 -13.51 24.56
CA PRO A 54 -9.88 -12.92 25.84
C PRO A 54 -9.49 -11.45 25.67
N VAL A 55 -9.93 -10.59 26.60
CA VAL A 55 -9.66 -9.15 26.56
C VAL A 55 -8.15 -8.86 26.52
N ASP A 56 -7.34 -9.74 27.12
CA ASP A 56 -5.88 -9.65 27.14
C ASP A 56 -5.26 -9.69 25.74
N ASN A 57 -5.90 -10.33 24.75
CA ASN A 57 -5.44 -10.33 23.37
C ASN A 57 -5.56 -8.96 22.69
N PHE A 58 -6.36 -8.06 23.25
CA PHE A 58 -6.49 -6.68 22.79
C PHE A 58 -5.63 -5.72 23.62
N LYS A 59 -4.81 -6.21 24.55
CA LYS A 59 -3.88 -5.37 25.32
C LYS A 59 -2.87 -4.74 24.35
N PRO A 60 -2.57 -3.43 24.47
CA PRO A 60 -1.50 -2.81 23.70
C PRO A 60 -0.19 -3.58 23.86
N SER A 61 0.60 -3.68 22.78
CA SER A 61 1.93 -4.26 22.86
C SER A 61 2.75 -3.50 23.90
N GLU A 62 3.35 -4.23 24.85
CA GLU A 62 4.28 -3.63 25.78
C GLU A 62 5.54 -3.22 25.02
N PRO A 63 6.11 -2.04 25.31
CA PRO A 63 7.37 -1.64 24.71
C PRO A 63 8.41 -2.70 25.08
N TYR A 64 9.09 -3.24 24.07
CA TYR A 64 10.23 -4.12 24.28
C TYR A 64 11.31 -3.30 25.00
N VAL A 65 11.41 -3.48 26.32
CA VAL A 65 12.51 -2.98 27.11
C VAL A 65 13.65 -3.94 26.82
N GLY A 66 14.47 -3.60 25.83
CA GLY A 66 15.67 -4.37 25.54
C GLY A 66 16.43 -4.59 26.84
N LEU A 67 16.92 -5.82 27.03
CA LEU A 67 17.94 -6.10 28.04
C LEU A 67 18.97 -4.97 27.97
N ASP A 68 19.30 -4.38 29.12
CA ASP A 68 20.26 -3.29 29.23
C ASP A 68 21.44 -3.55 28.29
N PRO A 69 21.90 -2.55 27.51
CA PRO A 69 22.97 -2.76 26.58
C PRO A 69 24.16 -3.31 27.35
N THR A 70 24.44 -4.59 27.17
CA THR A 70 25.73 -5.17 27.55
C THR A 70 26.77 -4.26 26.93
N PRO A 71 27.78 -3.77 27.67
CA PRO A 71 28.79 -2.89 27.12
C PRO A 71 29.40 -3.58 25.91
N VAL A 72 29.08 -3.05 24.73
CA VAL A 72 29.66 -3.48 23.46
C VAL A 72 31.16 -3.40 23.61
N SER A 73 31.84 -4.50 23.28
CA SER A 73 33.29 -4.56 23.40
C SER A 73 33.90 -3.46 22.52
N ALA A 74 34.96 -2.80 22.99
CA ALA A 74 35.58 -1.65 22.32
C ALA A 74 35.98 -1.91 20.84
N ALA A 75 36.05 -3.17 20.42
CA ALA A 75 36.31 -3.59 19.04
C ALA A 75 35.13 -3.33 18.08
N GLU A 76 33.87 -3.36 18.55
CA GLU A 76 32.69 -3.13 17.71
C GLU A 76 32.42 -1.64 17.51
N GLN A 77 32.81 -0.80 18.48
CA GLN A 77 32.65 0.66 18.40
C GLN A 77 33.53 1.29 17.30
N SER A 78 34.74 0.77 17.07
CA SER A 78 35.65 1.30 16.05
C SER A 78 35.17 1.07 14.62
N ASP A 79 34.44 -0.02 14.38
CA ASP A 79 33.89 -0.32 13.06
C ASP A 79 32.74 0.64 12.74
N VAL A 80 31.86 0.88 13.72
CA VAL A 80 30.73 1.80 13.58
C VAL A 80 31.21 3.24 13.29
N ASP A 81 32.24 3.72 14.00
CA ASP A 81 32.83 5.04 13.77
C ASP A 81 33.50 5.17 12.39
N SER A 82 34.07 4.07 11.88
CA SER A 82 34.64 4.00 10.52
C SER A 82 33.53 4.15 9.46
N TYR A 83 32.39 3.48 9.65
CA TYR A 83 31.24 3.60 8.76
C TYR A 83 30.65 5.01 8.73
N PHE A 84 30.51 5.67 9.88
CA PHE A 84 29.98 7.04 9.93
C PHE A 84 30.93 8.06 9.30
N LYS A 85 32.24 7.97 9.53
CA LYS A 85 33.24 8.85 8.88
C LYS A 85 33.28 8.64 7.36
N ALA A 86 33.13 7.40 6.89
CA ALA A 86 33.04 7.11 5.47
C ALA A 86 31.79 7.78 4.85
N ALA A 87 30.64 7.70 5.52
CA ALA A 87 29.39 8.32 5.05
C ALA A 87 29.49 9.85 4.97
N GLU A 88 30.10 10.51 5.96
CA GLU A 88 30.32 11.96 5.96
C GLU A 88 31.19 12.40 4.77
N SER A 89 32.26 11.66 4.48
CA SER A 89 33.16 11.97 3.36
C SER A 89 32.47 11.89 1.98
N VAL A 90 31.44 11.03 1.83
CA VAL A 90 30.67 10.89 0.59
C VAL A 90 29.73 12.08 0.41
N ILE A 91 29.13 12.56 1.49
CA ILE A 91 28.22 13.73 1.46
C ILE A 91 28.99 14.98 1.03
N ASP A 92 30.20 15.18 1.54
CA ASP A 92 31.00 16.37 1.21
C ASP A 92 31.54 16.33 -0.23
N LYS A 93 31.97 15.17 -0.72
CA LYS A 93 32.32 14.99 -2.15
C LYS A 93 31.13 15.29 -3.07
N LYS A 94 29.91 14.90 -2.67
CA LYS A 94 28.69 15.17 -3.46
C LYS A 94 28.35 16.66 -3.51
N LYS A 95 28.56 17.40 -2.42
CA LYS A 95 28.38 18.86 -2.39
C LYS A 95 29.40 19.57 -3.30
N GLU A 96 30.66 19.13 -3.27
CA GLU A 96 31.73 19.72 -4.07
C GLU A 96 31.55 19.47 -5.57
N TYR A 97 31.12 18.26 -5.96
CA TYR A 97 30.76 17.93 -7.34
C TYR A 97 29.60 18.81 -7.84
N ASN A 98 28.56 19.00 -7.02
CA ASN A 98 27.40 19.81 -7.40
C ASN A 98 27.78 21.29 -7.58
N LYS A 99 28.62 21.84 -6.71
CA LYS A 99 29.13 23.22 -6.83
C LYS A 99 29.93 23.41 -8.13
N THR A 100 30.77 22.44 -8.48
CA THR A 100 31.58 22.47 -9.71
C THR A 100 30.72 22.35 -10.97
N ALA A 101 29.70 21.49 -10.94
CA ALA A 101 28.74 21.32 -12.04
C ALA A 101 27.95 22.61 -12.31
N ILE A 102 27.45 23.29 -11.27
CA ILE A 102 26.72 24.56 -11.40
C ILE A 102 27.61 25.64 -12.03
N ASN A 103 28.85 25.79 -11.56
CA ASN A 103 29.78 26.80 -12.08
C ASN A 103 30.13 26.55 -13.55
N LYS A 104 30.26 25.28 -13.97
CA LYS A 104 30.53 24.92 -15.37
C LYS A 104 29.36 25.28 -16.29
N THR A 105 28.12 25.02 -15.86
CA THR A 105 26.90 25.37 -16.62
C THR A 105 26.69 26.87 -16.72
N LEU A 106 26.97 27.64 -15.66
CA LEU A 106 26.89 29.10 -15.70
C LEU A 106 27.97 29.71 -16.61
N SER A 107 29.19 29.15 -16.61
CA SER A 107 30.26 29.60 -17.50
C SER A 107 29.96 29.36 -19.00
N SER A 108 29.19 28.32 -19.35
CA SER A 108 28.77 28.06 -20.73
C SER A 108 27.61 28.97 -21.18
N VAL A 109 26.69 29.32 -20.27
CA VAL A 109 25.58 30.25 -20.56
C VAL A 109 26.09 31.69 -20.77
N VAL A 110 27.15 32.09 -20.06
CA VAL A 110 27.76 33.42 -20.22
C VAL A 110 28.64 33.51 -21.50
N SER A 111 29.09 32.38 -22.07
CA SER A 111 30.05 32.38 -23.19
C SER A 111 29.47 32.06 -24.58
N GLY A 112 28.18 31.75 -24.74
CA GLY A 112 27.62 31.66 -26.10
C GLY A 112 26.20 31.12 -26.27
N GLN A 113 25.35 31.96 -26.87
CA GLN A 113 24.19 31.67 -27.72
C GLN A 113 22.99 30.91 -27.13
N GLU A 114 21.87 31.62 -27.07
CA GLU A 114 20.51 31.12 -26.82
C GLU A 114 20.10 30.00 -27.79
N ILE A 115 19.68 28.86 -27.25
CA ILE A 115 18.97 27.84 -28.03
C ILE A 115 17.49 28.22 -28.04
N THR A 116 17.09 29.10 -28.97
CA THR A 116 15.70 29.15 -29.43
C THR A 116 15.44 27.93 -30.33
N ARG A 117 14.98 26.83 -29.72
CA ARG A 117 14.22 25.79 -30.44
C ARG A 117 12.92 25.53 -29.69
N SER A 118 11.97 26.44 -29.89
CA SER A 118 10.56 26.17 -29.69
C SER A 118 10.10 25.18 -30.78
N TYR A 119 9.97 23.90 -30.43
CA TYR A 119 9.10 23.01 -31.19
C TYR A 119 7.65 23.39 -30.85
N ILE A 120 7.07 24.30 -31.65
CA ILE A 120 5.63 24.47 -31.73
C ILE A 120 5.14 23.37 -32.68
N CYS A 121 4.46 22.38 -32.11
CA CYS A 121 3.68 21.43 -32.86
C CYS A 121 2.25 21.98 -32.93
N GLN A 122 1.86 22.54 -34.09
CA GLN A 122 0.49 22.64 -34.57
C GLN A 122 0.48 23.02 -36.05
#